data_AF-A0A9N8Z656-F1
#
_entry.id   AF-A0A9N8Z656-F1
#
_cell.length_a   1.000
_cell.length_b   1.000
_cell.length_c   1.000
_cell.angle_alpha   90.00
_cell.angle_beta   90.00
_cell.angle_gamma   90.00
#
_symmetry.space_group_name_H-M   'P 1'
#
loop_
_entity.id
_entity.type
_entity.pdbx_description
1 polymer ?
#
loop_
_entity_poly.entity_id
_entity_poly.type
_entity_poly.pdbx_seq_one_letter_code
_entity_poly.pdbx_strand_id
1 'polypeptide(L)'
;MTSTNTSRSTTLNQIEGQSTNSSSTIPKYTRYTITTSEWHYLKIKINFDPPTDPLPTITSLALRSLISRSLSEAFGVIGSGIHVDILYWSGDDSQSEEYIGVIRVPREDLTTLWSSLTLFNAALDVGDQISKEINFEVLGNSAFLMGLCTDSREWTKKLLNS
;
A
#
# COMPACT_ATOMS: atom_id res chain seq x y z
N MET A 1 -17.63 0.60 -29.44
CA MET A 1 -18.30 -0.64 -29.88
C MET A 1 -17.22 -1.50 -30.55
N THR A 2 -16.83 -2.71 -30.13
CA THR A 2 -17.40 -3.68 -29.19
C THR A 2 -16.34 -4.79 -28.94
N SER A 3 -16.28 -5.24 -27.67
CA SER A 3 -16.07 -6.63 -27.18
C SER A 3 -14.79 -7.44 -27.48
N THR A 4 -13.98 -7.59 -26.43
CA THR A 4 -13.60 -8.82 -25.69
C THR A 4 -13.30 -10.12 -26.47
N ASN A 5 -12.07 -10.62 -26.33
CA ASN A 5 -11.68 -11.97 -26.75
C ASN A 5 -11.47 -12.86 -25.52
N THR A 6 -12.50 -13.63 -25.17
CA THR A 6 -12.49 -14.65 -24.11
C THR A 6 -11.84 -15.92 -24.64
N SER A 7 -10.73 -16.34 -24.02
CA SER A 7 -9.99 -17.54 -24.39
C SER A 7 -10.82 -18.82 -24.16
N ARG A 8 -10.91 -19.63 -25.22
CA ARG A 8 -11.61 -20.91 -25.31
C ARG A 8 -11.06 -21.96 -24.34
N SER A 9 -11.96 -22.55 -23.55
CA SER A 9 -11.79 -23.88 -22.95
C SER A 9 -12.19 -24.95 -23.97
N THR A 10 -11.31 -25.91 -24.25
CA THR A 10 -11.61 -27.07 -25.10
C THR A 10 -11.87 -28.27 -24.21
N THR A 11 -13.14 -28.62 -24.03
CA THR A 11 -13.58 -29.92 -23.49
C THR A 11 -14.01 -30.81 -24.65
N LEU A 12 -13.29 -31.91 -24.86
CA LEU A 12 -13.66 -32.96 -25.81
C LEU A 12 -14.10 -34.17 -24.96
N ASN A 13 -15.42 -34.26 -24.75
CA ASN A 13 -16.06 -35.40 -24.08
C ASN A 13 -16.70 -36.30 -25.13
N GLN A 14 -16.22 -37.53 -25.27
CA GLN A 14 -17.06 -38.71 -25.48
C GLN A 14 -16.22 -39.98 -25.27
N ILE A 15 -16.69 -40.87 -24.40
CA ILE A 15 -16.89 -42.31 -24.63
C ILE A 15 -17.59 -42.87 -23.37
N GLU A 16 -18.82 -43.36 -23.57
CA GLU A 16 -19.58 -44.17 -22.61
C GLU A 16 -18.88 -45.49 -22.32
N GLY A 17 -19.05 -45.99 -21.09
CA GLY A 17 -18.71 -47.36 -20.72
C GLY A 17 -18.66 -47.54 -19.19
N GLN A 18 -19.77 -48.00 -18.60
CA GLN A 18 -19.80 -48.47 -17.21
C GLN A 18 -18.84 -49.64 -17.02
N SER A 19 -17.90 -49.52 -16.08
CA SER A 19 -17.45 -50.67 -15.28
C SER A 19 -16.99 -50.20 -13.89
N THR A 20 -17.54 -50.89 -12.90
CA THR A 20 -17.26 -50.80 -11.47
C THR A 20 -15.77 -50.97 -11.18
N ASN A 21 -15.16 -50.01 -10.49
CA ASN A 21 -14.01 -50.25 -9.62
C ASN A 21 -13.89 -49.13 -8.59
N SER A 22 -14.12 -49.50 -7.33
CA SER A 22 -13.80 -48.71 -6.14
C SER A 22 -12.30 -48.46 -6.09
N SER A 23 -11.82 -47.41 -6.75
CA SER A 23 -10.49 -46.88 -6.49
C SER A 23 -10.64 -45.71 -5.53
N SER A 24 -10.07 -45.88 -4.33
CA SER A 24 -9.89 -44.81 -3.36
C SER A 24 -9.14 -43.66 -4.03
N THR A 25 -9.86 -42.62 -4.44
CA THR A 25 -9.28 -41.41 -5.01
C THR A 25 -8.58 -40.66 -3.90
N ILE A 26 -7.31 -41.00 -3.68
CA ILE A 26 -6.37 -40.20 -2.89
C ILE A 26 -6.47 -38.77 -3.42
N PRO A 27 -6.70 -37.75 -2.55
CA PRO A 27 -6.88 -36.39 -3.02
C PRO A 27 -5.63 -35.97 -3.81
N LYS A 28 -5.82 -35.70 -5.10
CA LYS A 28 -4.74 -35.34 -6.01
C LYS A 28 -4.18 -33.98 -5.60
N TYR A 29 -3.02 -33.99 -4.96
CA TYR A 29 -2.32 -32.77 -4.57
C TYR A 29 -2.10 -31.89 -5.79
N THR A 30 -2.68 -30.69 -5.77
CA THR A 30 -2.54 -29.70 -6.83
C THR A 30 -1.75 -28.53 -6.27
N ARG A 31 -0.56 -28.30 -6.82
CA ARG A 31 0.29 -27.18 -6.44
C ARG A 31 -0.13 -25.95 -7.25
N TYR A 32 -0.63 -24.93 -6.55
CA TYR A 32 -0.84 -23.61 -7.13
C TYR A 32 0.34 -22.71 -6.76
N THR A 33 0.89 -22.03 -7.75
CA THR A 33 1.90 -20.98 -7.54
C THR A 33 1.26 -19.66 -7.91
N ILE A 34 1.03 -18.81 -6.91
CA ILE A 34 0.49 -17.45 -7.10
C ILE A 34 1.69 -16.50 -7.01
N THR A 35 2.03 -15.83 -8.10
CA THR A 35 3.24 -14.98 -8.20
C THR A 35 2.94 -13.49 -8.29
N THR A 36 1.69 -13.12 -8.54
CA THR A 36 1.31 -11.74 -8.83
C THR A 36 0.38 -11.19 -7.75
N SER A 37 0.91 -10.38 -6.83
CA SER A 37 0.07 -9.50 -6.03
C SER A 37 -0.43 -8.36 -6.91
N GLU A 38 -1.73 -8.11 -6.88
CA GLU A 38 -2.37 -6.98 -7.55
C GLU A 38 -2.10 -5.68 -6.79
N TRP A 39 -2.07 -5.78 -5.46
CA TRP A 39 -1.89 -4.64 -4.55
C TRP A 39 -0.48 -4.60 -3.98
N HIS A 40 -0.07 -3.40 -3.61
CA HIS A 40 1.14 -3.11 -2.87
C HIS A 40 0.81 -2.20 -1.69
N TYR A 41 1.56 -2.37 -0.60
CA TYR A 41 1.36 -1.66 0.64
C TYR A 41 2.62 -0.87 0.99
N LEU A 42 2.44 0.37 1.43
CA LEU A 42 3.54 1.21 1.93
C LEU A 42 3.22 1.65 3.35
N LYS A 43 4.25 1.61 4.19
CA LYS A 43 4.26 2.22 5.51
C LYS A 43 4.98 3.54 5.42
N ILE A 44 4.27 4.63 5.70
CA ILE A 44 4.76 6.01 5.61
C ILE A 44 4.81 6.64 7.00
N LYS A 45 5.75 7.56 7.18
CA LYS A 45 5.88 8.45 8.33
C LYS A 45 5.88 9.89 7.87
N ILE A 46 5.16 10.75 8.56
CA ILE A 46 5.23 12.20 8.34
C ILE A 46 6.16 12.81 9.39
N ASN A 47 7.13 13.58 8.91
CA ASN A 47 8.04 14.36 9.72
C ASN A 47 7.77 15.86 9.50
N PHE A 48 7.84 16.63 10.58
CA PHE A 48 7.68 18.08 10.57
C PHE A 48 9.03 18.78 10.69
N ASP A 49 9.23 19.80 9.89
CA ASP A 49 10.37 20.71 9.99
C ASP A 49 9.86 22.17 10.13
N PRO A 50 10.09 22.85 11.27
CA PRO A 50 10.77 22.39 12.49
C PRO A 50 9.92 21.39 13.33
N PRO A 51 10.57 20.55 14.17
CA PRO A 51 9.87 19.57 15.01
C PRO A 51 8.89 20.28 15.96
N THR A 52 7.70 19.69 16.13
CA THR A 52 6.59 20.30 16.87
C THR A 52 6.20 19.46 18.06
N ASP A 53 6.29 20.04 19.26
CA ASP A 53 5.78 19.46 20.50
C ASP A 53 4.77 20.43 21.14
N PRO A 54 3.50 20.04 21.39
CA PRO A 54 2.88 18.76 21.06
C PRO A 54 2.53 18.62 19.57
N LEU A 55 2.59 17.39 19.06
CA LEU A 55 2.24 17.05 17.69
C LEU A 55 0.75 17.38 17.42
N PRO A 56 0.43 18.16 16.36
CA PRO A 56 -0.96 18.50 16.04
C PRO A 56 -1.79 17.32 15.53
N THR A 57 -3.09 17.30 15.81
CA THR A 57 -3.94 16.24 15.23
C THR A 57 -4.09 16.45 13.73
N ILE A 58 -3.70 15.44 12.93
CA ILE A 58 -3.89 15.43 11.48
C ILE A 58 -4.94 14.38 11.19
N THR A 59 -6.12 14.80 10.75
CA THR A 59 -7.16 13.83 10.39
C THR A 59 -6.73 13.00 9.17
N SER A 60 -7.19 11.75 9.09
CA SER A 60 -7.02 10.87 7.92
C SER A 60 -7.44 11.52 6.60
N LEU A 61 -8.44 12.40 6.63
CA LEU A 61 -8.88 13.19 5.47
C LEU A 61 -7.82 14.21 5.02
N ALA A 62 -7.13 14.85 5.96
CA ALA A 62 -6.04 15.78 5.63
C ALA A 62 -4.88 15.03 4.99
N LEU A 63 -4.52 13.85 5.52
CA LEU A 63 -3.54 12.96 4.89
C LEU A 63 -3.95 12.58 3.46
N ARG A 64 -5.21 12.19 3.25
CA ARG A 64 -5.70 11.87 1.90
C ARG A 64 -5.58 13.05 0.94
N SER A 65 -5.96 14.24 1.39
CA SER A 65 -5.82 15.47 0.60
C SER A 65 -4.36 15.78 0.26
N LEU A 66 -3.43 15.57 1.19
CA LEU A 66 -1.99 15.74 0.94
C LEU A 66 -1.48 14.74 -0.11
N ILE A 67 -1.88 13.47 -0.02
CA ILE A 67 -1.50 12.46 -1.01
C ILE A 67 -2.06 12.82 -2.40
N SER A 68 -3.35 13.15 -2.49
CA SER A 68 -3.97 13.56 -3.76
C SER A 68 -3.32 14.82 -4.34
N ARG A 69 -2.94 15.78 -3.49
CA ARG A 69 -2.21 16.98 -3.90
C ARG A 69 -0.81 16.63 -4.41
N SER A 70 -0.06 15.78 -3.71
CA SER A 70 1.27 15.33 -4.15
C SER A 70 1.25 14.68 -5.54
N LEU A 71 0.24 13.84 -5.78
CA LEU A 71 0.05 13.16 -7.05
C LEU A 71 -0.36 14.14 -8.17
N SER A 72 -1.18 15.13 -7.83
CA SER A 72 -1.60 16.19 -8.76
C SER A 72 -0.46 17.11 -9.13
N GLU A 73 0.41 17.48 -8.18
CA GLU A 73 1.55 18.37 -8.42
C GLU A 73 2.65 17.66 -9.24
N ALA A 74 2.93 16.39 -8.97
CA ALA A 74 3.97 15.64 -9.67
C ALA A 74 3.54 15.13 -11.04
N PHE A 75 2.29 14.64 -11.18
CA PHE A 75 1.83 13.91 -12.37
C PHE A 75 0.52 14.45 -12.96
N GLY A 76 0.02 15.58 -12.46
CA GLY A 76 -1.19 16.23 -12.97
C GLY A 76 -2.46 15.41 -12.74
N VAL A 77 -3.42 15.59 -13.65
CA VAL A 77 -4.75 14.94 -13.58
C VAL A 77 -4.65 13.41 -13.60
N ILE A 78 -3.65 12.88 -14.31
CA ILE A 78 -3.44 11.42 -14.42
C ILE A 78 -2.99 10.86 -13.06
N GLY A 79 -2.03 11.52 -12.40
CA GLY A 79 -1.59 11.12 -11.06
C GLY A 79 -2.71 11.18 -10.03
N SER A 80 -3.53 12.23 -10.06
CA SER A 80 -4.67 12.37 -9.16
C SER A 80 -5.71 11.26 -9.32
N GLY A 81 -5.73 10.57 -10.46
CA GLY A 81 -6.64 9.46 -10.74
C GLY A 81 -6.20 8.11 -10.15
N ILE A 82 -4.99 8.02 -9.59
CA ILE A 82 -4.46 6.78 -9.01
C ILE A 82 -5.28 6.38 -7.78
N HIS A 83 -5.65 5.10 -7.72
CA HIS A 83 -6.43 4.56 -6.62
C HIS A 83 -5.56 4.35 -5.37
N VAL A 84 -5.66 5.24 -4.40
CA VAL A 84 -4.95 5.14 -3.12
C VAL A 84 -5.93 5.00 -1.97
N ASP A 85 -5.78 3.92 -1.20
CA ASP A 85 -6.55 3.71 0.03
C ASP A 85 -5.65 3.86 1.25
N ILE A 86 -6.17 4.49 2.30
CA ILE A 86 -5.51 4.58 3.61
C ILE A 86 -6.11 3.49 4.49
N LEU A 87 -5.29 2.53 4.92
CA LEU A 87 -5.72 1.40 5.75
C LEU A 87 -5.61 1.70 7.23
N TYR A 88 -4.57 2.44 7.60
CA TYR A 88 -4.26 2.79 8.98
C TYR A 88 -3.61 4.15 9.02
N TRP A 89 -3.96 4.91 10.05
CA TRP A 89 -3.38 6.22 10.31
C TRP A 89 -3.38 6.50 11.81
N SER A 90 -2.21 6.78 12.37
CA SER A 90 -2.08 7.11 13.80
C SER A 90 -2.43 8.57 14.09
N GLY A 91 -2.24 9.50 13.16
CA GLY A 91 -2.32 10.95 13.43
C GLY A 91 -3.69 11.51 13.82
N ASP A 92 -4.75 10.70 13.79
CA ASP A 92 -6.09 11.09 14.28
C ASP A 92 -6.17 11.06 15.81
N ASP A 93 -5.32 10.25 16.45
CA ASP A 93 -5.26 10.15 17.90
C ASP A 93 -4.30 11.20 18.47
N SER A 94 -4.81 12.06 19.36
CA SER A 94 -4.04 13.11 20.04
C SER A 94 -2.96 12.60 21.00
N GLN A 95 -2.91 11.29 21.25
CA GLN A 95 -1.89 10.64 22.08
C GLN A 95 -0.78 9.95 21.26
N SER A 96 -0.80 10.10 19.93
CA SER A 96 0.21 9.50 19.06
C SER A 96 1.54 10.22 19.18
N GLU A 97 2.60 9.48 19.49
CA GLU A 97 3.98 9.99 19.48
C GLU A 97 4.53 10.14 18.05
N GLU A 98 3.96 9.43 17.06
CA GLU A 98 4.43 9.46 15.68
C GLU A 98 3.28 9.42 14.65
N TYR A 99 3.49 10.10 13.53
CA TYR A 99 2.56 10.08 12.39
C TYR A 99 2.84 8.92 11.44
N ILE A 100 2.40 7.73 11.80
CA ILE A 100 2.55 6.54 10.95
C ILE A 100 1.25 6.25 10.21
N GLY A 101 1.37 6.00 8.90
CA GLY A 101 0.28 5.57 8.04
C GLY A 101 0.61 4.32 7.25
N VAL A 102 -0.42 3.55 6.90
CA VAL A 102 -0.33 2.44 5.94
C VAL A 102 -1.28 2.70 4.79
N ILE A 103 -0.73 2.70 3.59
CA ILE A 103 -1.46 2.96 2.34
C ILE A 103 -1.39 1.77 1.40
N ARG A 104 -2.46 1.57 0.62
CA ARG A 104 -2.58 0.53 -0.40
C ARG A 104 -2.72 1.17 -1.78
N VAL A 105 -1.95 0.67 -2.74
CA VAL A 105 -1.94 1.14 -4.13
C VAL A 105 -1.80 -0.04 -5.09
N PRO A 106 -2.36 0.02 -6.32
CA PRO A 106 -2.09 -0.95 -7.36
C PRO A 106 -0.59 -1.09 -7.62
N ARG A 107 -0.14 -2.31 -7.93
CA ARG A 107 1.29 -2.57 -8.14
C ARG A 107 1.91 -1.72 -9.27
N GLU A 108 1.14 -1.42 -10.30
CA GLU A 108 1.56 -0.61 -11.45
C GLU A 108 1.85 0.85 -11.09
N ASP A 109 1.13 1.40 -10.12
CA ASP A 109 1.21 2.81 -9.74
C ASP A 109 2.12 3.08 -8.52
N LEU A 110 2.70 2.01 -7.94
CA LEU A 110 3.56 2.09 -6.76
C LEU A 110 4.71 3.10 -6.94
N THR A 111 5.41 3.01 -8.05
CA THR A 111 6.58 3.85 -8.33
C THR A 111 6.16 5.31 -8.49
N THR A 112 5.03 5.55 -9.16
CA THR A 112 4.46 6.88 -9.36
C THR A 112 4.11 7.52 -8.02
N LEU A 113 3.39 6.81 -7.16
CA LEU A 113 3.08 7.30 -5.81
C LEU A 113 4.35 7.55 -4.98
N TRP A 114 5.30 6.62 -4.98
CA TRP A 114 6.50 6.80 -4.15
C TRP A 114 7.31 8.01 -4.61
N SER A 115 7.49 8.18 -5.91
CA SER A 115 8.17 9.35 -6.45
C SER A 115 7.44 10.66 -6.13
N SER A 116 6.10 10.69 -6.20
CA SER A 116 5.33 11.89 -5.83
C SER A 116 5.49 12.23 -4.35
N LEU A 117 5.40 11.23 -3.46
CA LEU A 117 5.54 11.44 -2.02
C LEU A 117 6.94 11.94 -1.64
N THR A 118 7.98 11.45 -2.32
CA THR A 118 9.37 11.84 -2.04
C THR A 118 9.67 13.27 -2.50
N LEU A 119 9.06 13.70 -3.61
CA LEU A 119 9.25 15.05 -4.16
C LEU A 119 8.35 16.11 -3.50
N PHE A 120 7.27 15.67 -2.86
CA PHE A 120 6.27 16.56 -2.31
C PHE A 120 6.73 17.16 -1.00
N ASN A 121 6.86 18.49 -1.00
CA ASN A 121 7.01 19.31 0.19
C ASN A 121 5.76 20.18 0.29
N ALA A 122 5.07 20.11 1.42
CA ALA A 122 3.91 20.94 1.69
C ALA A 122 4.09 21.68 3.01
N ALA A 123 3.80 22.97 2.98
CA ALA A 123 3.62 23.74 4.20
C ALA A 123 2.19 23.54 4.71
N LEU A 124 2.05 23.00 5.92
CA LEU A 124 0.77 22.91 6.60
C LEU A 124 0.68 24.04 7.63
N ASP A 125 -0.39 24.82 7.52
CA ASP A 125 -0.74 25.81 8.53
C ASP A 125 -1.48 25.09 9.66
N VAL A 126 -0.81 24.98 10.81
CA VAL A 126 -1.31 24.26 11.97
C VAL A 126 -1.53 25.27 13.10
N GLY A 127 -2.68 25.93 13.06
CA GLY A 127 -3.11 26.86 14.10
C GLY A 127 -2.22 28.11 14.20
N ASP A 128 -2.05 28.63 15.41
CA ASP A 128 -1.39 29.91 15.72
C ASP A 128 0.16 29.88 15.55
N GLN A 129 0.68 28.93 14.77
CA GLN A 129 2.11 28.76 14.53
C GLN A 129 2.45 28.89 13.06
N ILE A 130 3.66 29.39 12.79
CA ILE A 130 4.28 29.47 11.46
C ILE A 130 4.06 28.19 10.66
N SER A 131 3.72 28.36 9.37
CA SER A 131 3.57 27.28 8.40
C SER A 131 4.76 26.32 8.46
N LYS A 132 4.51 25.04 8.77
CA LYS A 132 5.55 24.03 8.94
C LYS A 132 5.65 23.16 7.72
N GLU A 133 6.88 22.85 7.32
CA GLU A 133 7.11 21.97 6.18
C GLU A 133 6.90 20.52 6.60
N ILE A 134 6.22 19.77 5.74
CA ILE A 134 5.92 18.36 5.91
C ILE A 134 6.76 17.57 4.92
N ASN A 135 7.50 16.60 5.45
CA ASN A 135 8.26 15.64 4.68
C ASN A 135 7.71 14.23 4.88
N PHE A 136 7.57 13.49 3.77
CA PHE A 136 7.17 12.10 3.78
C PHE A 136 8.39 11.18 3.81
N GLU A 137 8.43 10.29 4.80
CA GLU A 137 9.42 9.23 4.91
C GLU A 137 8.78 7.87 4.68
N VAL A 138 9.35 7.03 3.82
CA VAL A 138 8.88 5.67 3.59
C VAL A 138 9.64 4.71 4.53
N LEU A 139 8.94 4.17 5.52
CA LEU A 139 9.51 3.23 6.49
C LEU A 139 9.67 1.83 5.90
N GLY A 140 8.67 1.37 5.13
CA GLY A 140 8.69 0.04 4.53
C GLY A 140 7.74 -0.11 3.35
N ASN A 141 8.05 -1.07 2.48
CA ASN A 141 7.20 -1.48 1.37
C ASN A 141 7.00 -3.00 1.40
N SER A 142 5.83 -3.48 0.99
CA SER A 142 5.60 -4.91 0.82
C SER A 142 4.41 -5.19 -0.08
N ALA A 143 4.45 -6.32 -0.79
CA ALA A 143 3.31 -6.85 -1.52
C ALA A 143 2.19 -7.37 -0.60
N PHE A 144 2.47 -7.61 0.68
CA PHE A 144 1.53 -8.17 1.65
C PHE A 144 1.56 -7.40 2.96
N LEU A 145 0.40 -7.14 3.54
CA LEU A 145 0.28 -6.42 4.81
C LEU A 145 1.05 -7.10 5.95
N MET A 146 1.03 -8.45 5.99
CA MET A 146 1.78 -9.23 6.98
C MET A 146 3.29 -8.94 6.95
N GLY A 147 3.84 -8.66 5.76
CA GLY A 147 5.26 -8.30 5.60
C GLY A 147 5.62 -6.92 6.15
N LEU A 148 4.63 -6.05 6.40
CA LEU A 148 4.81 -4.72 7.00
C LEU A 148 4.59 -4.70 8.52
N CYS A 149 4.00 -5.74 9.09
CA CYS A 149 3.72 -5.82 10.53
C CYS A 149 5.00 -5.89 11.36
N THR A 150 6.01 -6.60 10.87
CA THR A 150 7.35 -6.67 11.48
C THR A 150 8.25 -5.58 10.92
N ASP A 151 8.87 -4.80 11.80
CA ASP A 151 9.90 -3.85 11.39
C ASP A 151 11.20 -4.59 11.05
N SER A 152 11.42 -4.84 9.77
CA SER A 152 12.65 -5.43 9.25
C SER A 152 13.92 -4.63 9.63
N ARG A 153 13.79 -3.34 9.97
CA ARG A 153 14.91 -2.47 10.34
C ARG A 153 15.30 -2.61 11.82
N GLU A 154 14.41 -3.09 12.68
CA GLU A 154 14.67 -3.22 14.12
C GLU A 154 15.68 -4.35 14.41
N TRP A 155 15.61 -5.45 13.66
CA TRP A 155 16.55 -6.57 13.78
C TRP A 155 18.00 -6.11 13.61
N THR A 156 18.28 -5.27 12.62
CA THR A 156 19.63 -4.79 12.32
C THR A 156 20.16 -3.87 13.42
N LYS A 157 19.30 -3.05 14.04
CA LYS A 157 19.68 -2.21 15.18
C LYS A 157 20.12 -3.05 16.38
N LYS A 158 19.48 -4.21 16.61
CA LYS A 158 19.87 -5.14 17.68
C LYS A 158 21.24 -5.76 17.45
N LEU A 159 21.62 -6.01 16.19
CA LEU A 159 22.94 -6.55 15.84
C LEU A 159 24.07 -5.52 15.93
N LEU A 160 23.78 -4.23 15.68
CA LEU A 160 24.78 -3.16 15.76
C LEU A 160 25.04 -2.68 17.19
N ASN A 161 24.09 -2.93 18.09
CA ASN A 161 24.17 -2.56 19.50
C ASN A 161 24.60 -3.73 20.42
N SER A 162 24.96 -4.89 19.85
CA SER A 162 25.49 -6.07 20.57
C SER A 162 26.98 -6.23 20.33
#